data_AF-A0A1Q2TY52-F1
#
_entry.id   AF-A0A1Q2TY52-F1
#
_cell.length_a   1.000
_cell.length_b   1.000
_cell.length_c   1.000
_cell.angle_alpha   90.00
_cell.angle_beta   90.00
_cell.angle_gamma   90.00
#
_symmetry.space_group_name_H-M   'P 1'
#
loop_
_entity.id
_entity.type
_entity.pdbx_description
1 polymer ?
#
loop_
_entity_poly.entity_id
_entity_poly.type
_entity_poly.pdbx_seq_one_letter_code
_entity_poly.pdbx_strand_id
1 'polypeptide(L)'
;MGSHHNPLRFVYLGLGLTLTLGLNGFKPSLALAQTIQCKGNLGAIAIGNLEVPSGATCTLRQTVVKGNITVQPMGTLITHGAVIEGNIRASQALGLTLNNTRVQGTIERPSQSRSPN
;
A
#
# COMPACT_ATOMS: atom_id res chain seq x y z
N MET A 1 -51.16 6.72 -3.81
CA MET A 1 -52.36 5.93 -3.44
C MET A 1 -52.13 4.51 -3.95
N GLY A 2 -51.91 3.52 -3.09
CA GLY A 2 -52.94 2.56 -2.65
C GLY A 2 -53.39 1.67 -3.83
N SER A 3 -53.31 0.34 -3.83
CA SER A 3 -53.85 -0.50 -2.77
C SER A 3 -53.64 -2.00 -3.06
N HIS A 4 -53.33 -2.73 -1.98
CA HIS A 4 -53.92 -4.00 -1.56
C HIS A 4 -53.93 -5.22 -2.49
N HIS A 5 -53.05 -6.18 -2.17
CA HIS A 5 -53.45 -7.58 -2.08
C HIS A 5 -53.21 -8.09 -0.64
N ASN A 6 -54.32 -8.40 0.03
CA ASN A 6 -54.45 -9.23 1.23
C ASN A 6 -54.35 -10.71 0.78
N PRO A 7 -53.70 -11.60 1.54
CA PRO A 7 -54.45 -12.34 2.56
C PRO A 7 -53.63 -12.67 3.82
N LEU A 8 -54.14 -12.20 4.96
CA LEU A 8 -54.16 -12.98 6.20
C LEU A 8 -54.39 -14.46 5.89
N ARG A 9 -53.41 -15.33 6.19
CA ARG A 9 -53.67 -16.74 6.49
C ARG A 9 -52.44 -17.39 7.14
N PHE A 10 -52.65 -17.88 8.36
CA PHE A 10 -51.87 -18.91 9.06
C PHE A 10 -50.45 -18.48 9.48
N VAL A 11 -50.25 -17.95 10.70
CA VAL A 11 -50.20 -18.77 11.93
C VAL A 11 -49.59 -20.14 11.67
N TYR A 12 -48.29 -20.29 11.96
CA TYR A 12 -47.74 -21.55 12.42
C TYR A 12 -46.71 -21.26 13.52
N LEU A 13 -47.24 -21.17 14.74
CA LEU A 13 -46.51 -21.45 15.96
C LEU A 13 -46.07 -22.93 15.90
N GLY A 14 -44.77 -23.19 15.88
CA GLY A 14 -44.23 -24.54 15.98
C GLY A 14 -42.73 -24.53 16.21
N LEU A 15 -42.30 -24.90 17.42
CA LEU A 15 -40.91 -25.13 17.82
C LEU A 15 -40.19 -26.02 16.79
N GLY A 16 -39.17 -25.48 16.12
CA GLY A 16 -38.31 -26.23 15.20
C GLY A 16 -36.85 -25.84 15.39
N LEU A 17 -36.07 -26.80 15.92
CA LEU A 17 -34.62 -26.78 16.11
C LEU A 17 -33.89 -26.11 14.94
N THR A 18 -33.39 -24.88 15.11
CA THR A 18 -32.67 -24.17 14.04
C THR A 18 -31.26 -24.73 13.90
N LEU A 19 -31.09 -25.61 12.90
CA LEU A 19 -29.79 -26.03 12.38
C LEU A 19 -29.03 -24.78 11.90
N THR A 20 -27.87 -24.52 12.50
CA THR A 20 -27.03 -23.34 12.23
C THR A 20 -26.40 -23.41 10.83
N LEU A 21 -26.95 -22.70 9.85
CA LEU A 21 -26.28 -22.48 8.56
C LEU A 21 -25.41 -21.23 8.59
N GLY A 22 -24.16 -21.43 9.03
CA GLY A 22 -22.94 -20.80 8.54
C GLY A 22 -22.90 -19.28 8.39
N LEU A 23 -22.41 -18.57 9.41
CA LEU A 23 -21.71 -17.31 9.20
C LEU A 23 -20.48 -17.59 8.32
N ASN A 24 -20.63 -17.40 7.01
CA ASN A 24 -19.51 -17.40 6.09
C ASN A 24 -18.62 -16.21 6.48
N GLY A 25 -17.50 -16.55 7.14
CA GLY A 25 -16.56 -15.61 7.72
C GLY A 25 -16.19 -14.52 6.72
N PHE A 26 -16.52 -13.29 7.08
CA PHE A 26 -15.87 -12.12 6.55
C PHE A 26 -14.37 -12.31 6.82
N LYS A 27 -13.59 -12.65 5.79
CA LYS A 27 -12.13 -12.64 5.86
C LYS A 27 -11.73 -11.19 5.56
N PRO A 28 -11.48 -10.31 6.55
CA PRO A 28 -10.80 -9.08 6.23
C PRO A 28 -9.41 -9.49 5.74
N SER A 29 -9.19 -9.46 4.43
CA SER A 29 -7.85 -9.39 3.88
C SER A 29 -7.30 -8.05 4.31
N LEU A 30 -6.71 -8.02 5.51
CA LEU A 30 -5.84 -6.94 5.93
C LEU A 30 -4.63 -6.99 5.01
N ALA A 31 -4.75 -6.36 3.84
CA ALA A 31 -3.63 -5.96 3.02
C ALA A 31 -2.89 -4.86 3.79
N LEU A 32 -2.22 -5.24 4.88
CA LEU A 32 -1.24 -4.42 5.56
C LEU A 32 -0.12 -4.24 4.55
N ALA A 33 -0.17 -3.17 3.76
CA ALA A 33 0.97 -2.73 2.98
C ALA A 33 2.07 -2.40 3.98
N GLN A 34 2.88 -3.40 4.32
CA GLN A 34 3.91 -3.30 5.34
C GLN A 34 4.91 -2.23 4.89
N THR A 35 5.01 -1.15 5.66
CA THR A 35 5.98 -0.08 5.42
C THR A 35 7.29 -0.48 6.07
N ILE A 36 8.34 -0.64 5.26
CA ILE A 36 9.66 -1.03 5.73
C ILE A 36 10.56 0.19 5.78
N GLN A 37 11.15 0.41 6.95
CA GLN A 37 12.20 1.42 7.16
C GLN A 37 13.53 0.86 6.67
N CYS A 38 14.04 1.40 5.57
CA CYS A 38 15.29 0.95 4.96
C CYS A 38 16.46 1.84 5.39
N LYS A 39 17.34 1.31 6.26
CA LYS A 39 18.55 1.99 6.75
C LYS A 39 19.85 1.39 6.21
N GLY A 40 19.76 0.51 5.21
CA GLY A 40 20.89 -0.25 4.69
C GLY A 40 20.54 -0.94 3.39
N ASN A 41 20.88 -2.22 3.24
CA ASN A 41 20.63 -2.96 2.01
C ASN A 41 19.43 -3.91 2.13
N LEU A 42 18.54 -3.87 1.14
CA LEU A 42 17.49 -4.85 0.92
C LEU A 42 17.87 -5.74 -0.27
N GLY A 43 17.72 -7.05 -0.10
CA GLY A 43 17.97 -8.05 -1.14
C GLY A 43 16.76 -8.26 -2.07
N ALA A 44 16.75 -9.44 -2.70
CA ALA A 44 15.69 -9.88 -3.60
C ALA A 44 14.42 -10.27 -2.84
N ILE A 45 13.74 -9.28 -2.27
CA ILE A 45 12.50 -9.42 -1.51
C ILE A 45 11.40 -8.58 -2.12
N ALA A 46 10.15 -8.98 -1.89
CA ALA A 46 8.98 -8.19 -2.25
C ALA A 46 8.44 -7.49 -1.00
N ILE A 47 8.27 -6.18 -1.09
CA ILE A 47 7.84 -5.33 0.04
C ILE A 47 6.65 -4.46 -0.38
N GLY A 48 5.87 -4.02 0.61
CA GLY A 48 4.76 -3.11 0.41
C GLY A 48 5.28 -1.69 0.17
N ASN A 49 5.26 -0.88 1.21
CA ASN A 49 5.81 0.47 1.16
C ASN A 49 7.24 0.50 1.68
N LEU A 50 8.02 1.48 1.26
CA LEU A 50 9.37 1.69 1.75
C LEU A 50 9.54 3.13 2.22
N GLU A 51 10.17 3.29 3.38
CA GLU A 51 10.57 4.58 3.89
C GLU A 51 12.09 4.58 4.12
N VAL A 52 12.78 5.54 3.51
CA VAL A 52 14.19 5.82 3.80
C VAL A 52 14.23 6.97 4.81
N PRO A 53 14.67 6.74 6.05
CA PRO A 53 14.71 7.79 7.05
C PRO A 53 15.78 8.85 6.75
N SER A 54 15.66 9.99 7.42
CA SER A 54 16.54 11.14 7.21
C SER A 54 18.01 10.78 7.42
N GLY A 55 18.87 11.24 6.50
CA GLY A 55 20.32 10.96 6.53
C GLY A 55 20.70 9.49 6.30
N ALA A 56 19.74 8.59 6.06
CA ALA A 56 20.03 7.19 5.82
C ALA A 56 20.25 6.90 4.33
N THR A 57 21.08 5.90 4.06
CA THR A 57 21.26 5.35 2.72
C THR A 57 20.55 4.01 2.62
N CYS A 58 19.62 3.90 1.69
CA CYS A 58 18.94 2.65 1.36
C CYS A 58 19.42 2.13 0.01
N THR A 59 19.85 0.87 -0.04
CA THR A 59 20.20 0.16 -1.28
C THR A 59 19.21 -0.96 -1.54
N LEU A 60 18.53 -0.93 -2.67
CA LEU A 60 17.64 -1.99 -3.15
C LEU A 60 18.38 -2.84 -4.18
N ARG A 61 18.48 -4.15 -3.96
CA ARG A 61 19.11 -5.10 -4.89
C ARG A 61 18.10 -6.15 -5.31
N GLN A 62 17.64 -6.06 -6.56
CA GLN A 62 16.62 -6.96 -7.12
C GLN A 62 15.32 -6.98 -6.29
N THR A 63 15.06 -5.88 -5.56
CA THR A 63 13.90 -5.73 -4.68
C THR A 63 12.67 -5.35 -5.50
N VAL A 64 11.51 -5.90 -5.14
CA VAL A 64 10.21 -5.54 -5.73
C VAL A 64 9.43 -4.72 -4.71
N VAL A 65 9.14 -3.47 -5.02
CA VAL A 65 8.33 -2.57 -4.20
C VAL A 65 6.95 -2.45 -4.83
N LYS A 66 5.95 -3.08 -4.21
CA LYS A 66 4.57 -3.05 -4.70
C LYS A 66 3.85 -1.74 -4.35
N GLY A 67 4.27 -1.09 -3.28
CA GLY A 67 3.74 0.17 -2.78
C GLY A 67 4.60 1.36 -3.14
N ASN A 68 4.47 2.42 -2.34
CA ASN A 68 5.17 3.68 -2.57
C ASN A 68 6.50 3.73 -1.81
N ILE A 69 7.45 4.49 -2.34
CA ILE A 69 8.72 4.80 -1.70
C ILE A 69 8.71 6.25 -1.23
N THR A 70 8.99 6.47 0.05
CA THR A 70 9.19 7.80 0.62
C THR A 70 10.63 7.93 1.07
N VAL A 71 11.36 8.91 0.53
CA VAL A 71 12.71 9.27 0.95
C VAL A 71 12.61 10.55 1.75
N GLN A 72 12.95 10.46 3.03
CA GLN A 72 13.02 11.60 3.93
C GLN A 72 14.17 12.56 3.56
N PRO A 73 14.16 13.80 4.06
CA PRO A 73 15.21 14.78 3.80
C PRO A 73 16.59 14.23 4.12
N MET A 74 17.58 14.63 3.33
CA MET A 74 18.95 14.14 3.43
C MET A 74 19.14 12.62 3.22
N GLY A 75 18.09 11.87 2.86
CA GLY A 75 18.20 10.45 2.55
C GLY A 75 18.80 10.19 1.17
N THR A 76 19.35 9.00 0.98
CA THR A 76 19.85 8.52 -0.32
C THR A 76 19.20 7.20 -0.66
N LEU A 77 18.59 7.11 -1.85
CA LEU A 77 18.06 5.86 -2.38
C LEU A 77 18.92 5.40 -3.56
N ILE A 78 19.39 4.17 -3.47
CA ILE A 78 20.18 3.50 -4.50
C ILE A 78 19.44 2.23 -4.89
N THR A 79 19.20 2.01 -6.17
CA THR A 79 18.51 0.81 -6.64
C THR A 79 19.34 0.11 -7.71
N HIS A 80 19.38 -1.22 -7.65
CA HIS A 80 20.12 -2.10 -8.55
C HIS A 80 19.20 -3.23 -8.98
N GLY A 81 18.63 -3.13 -10.19
CA GLY A 81 17.69 -4.14 -10.68
C GLY A 81 16.34 -4.14 -9.96
N ALA A 82 15.96 -3.05 -9.30
CA ALA A 82 14.71 -3.00 -8.54
C ALA A 82 13.50 -2.79 -9.46
N VAL A 83 12.32 -3.23 -9.00
CA VAL A 83 11.04 -2.99 -9.65
C VAL A 83 10.14 -2.25 -8.67
N ILE A 84 9.76 -1.02 -9.01
CA ILE A 84 8.86 -0.19 -8.21
C ILE A 84 7.55 -0.08 -8.99
N GLU A 85 6.50 -0.70 -8.46
CA GLU A 85 5.15 -0.63 -9.03
C GLU A 85 4.45 0.68 -8.62
N GLY A 86 4.77 1.21 -7.44
CA GLY A 86 4.21 2.47 -6.94
C GLY A 86 5.02 3.72 -7.31
N ASN A 87 4.78 4.79 -6.55
CA ASN A 87 5.41 6.10 -6.75
C ASN A 87 6.63 6.28 -5.85
N ILE A 88 7.59 7.08 -6.31
CA ILE A 88 8.77 7.48 -5.55
C ILE A 88 8.63 8.95 -5.17
N ARG A 89 8.54 9.23 -3.87
CA ARG A 89 8.53 10.59 -3.30
C ARG A 89 9.85 10.86 -2.61
N ALA A 90 10.59 11.82 -3.12
CA ALA A 90 11.90 12.19 -2.58
C ALA A 90 11.91 13.67 -2.20
N SER A 91 11.46 13.96 -0.98
CA SER A 91 11.45 15.33 -0.46
C SER A 91 12.84 15.67 0.07
N GLN A 92 13.54 16.57 -0.61
CA GLN A 92 14.89 17.03 -0.20
C GLN A 92 15.91 15.89 0.01
N ALA A 93 15.80 14.81 -0.78
CA ALA A 93 16.79 13.72 -0.79
C ALA A 93 18.16 14.23 -1.29
N LEU A 94 19.26 13.69 -0.73
CA LEU A 94 20.62 14.02 -1.21
C LEU A 94 20.87 13.47 -2.61
N GLY A 95 20.30 12.31 -2.92
CA GLY A 95 20.52 11.64 -4.19
C GLY A 95 19.59 10.46 -4.42
N LEU A 96 19.27 10.25 -5.69
CA LEU A 96 18.51 9.11 -6.19
C LEU A 96 19.36 8.47 -7.30
N THR A 97 19.83 7.25 -7.06
CA THR A 97 20.60 6.48 -8.04
C THR A 97 19.78 5.28 -8.47
N LEU A 98 19.33 5.27 -9.73
CA LEU A 98 18.50 4.21 -10.28
C LEU A 98 19.28 3.42 -11.33
N ASN A 99 19.80 2.24 -10.97
CA ASN A 99 20.53 1.38 -11.88
C ASN A 99 19.67 0.17 -12.28
N ASN A 100 19.48 -0.02 -13.59
CA ASN A 100 18.66 -1.09 -14.18
C ASN A 100 17.28 -1.24 -13.50
N THR A 101 16.67 -0.12 -13.12
CA THR A 101 15.49 -0.09 -12.27
C THR A 101 14.26 0.27 -13.09
N ARG A 102 13.16 -0.44 -12.87
CA ARG A 102 11.87 -0.13 -13.49
C ARG A 102 10.98 0.56 -12.47
N VAL A 103 10.48 1.74 -12.82
CA VAL A 103 9.48 2.48 -12.05
C VAL A 103 8.23 2.55 -12.92
N GLN A 104 7.13 1.96 -12.47
CA GLN A 104 5.84 2.02 -13.18
C GLN A 104 5.05 3.28 -12.81
N GLY A 105 5.21 3.76 -11.57
CA GLY A 105 4.59 5.00 -11.12
C GLY A 105 5.42 6.24 -11.44
N THR A 106 5.13 7.32 -10.71
CA THR A 106 5.76 8.63 -10.91
C THR A 106 6.89 8.86 -9.90
N ILE A 107 7.91 9.62 -10.32
CA ILE A 107 8.97 10.12 -9.45
C ILE A 107 8.68 11.59 -9.13
N GLU A 108 8.26 11.86 -7.89
CA GLU A 108 7.96 13.18 -7.40
C GLU A 108 9.14 13.67 -6.55
N ARG A 109 9.76 14.77 -6.97
CA ARG A 109 10.67 15.56 -6.14
C ARG A 109 9.98 16.87 -5.83
N PRO A 110 9.33 17.01 -4.67
CA PRO A 110 8.87 18.32 -4.22
C PRO A 110 10.08 19.23 -4.09
N SER A 111 10.33 20.04 -5.11
CA SER A 111 11.22 21.19 -5.01
C SER A 111 10.49 22.22 -4.17
N GLN A 112 11.17 22.79 -3.18
CA GLN A 112 10.72 24.01 -2.52
C GLN A 112 10.59 25.07 -3.63
N SER A 113 9.39 25.24 -4.18
CA SER A 113 9.11 26.25 -5.19
C SER A 113 9.45 27.59 -4.59
N ARG A 114 10.56 28.14 -5.07
CA ARG A 114 10.97 29.52 -4.92
C ARG A 114 9.74 30.40 -5.16
N SER A 115 9.29 31.12 -4.14
CA SER A 115 8.32 32.20 -4.30
C SER A 115 8.87 33.15 -5.37
N PRO A 116 8.15 33.40 -6.48
CA PRO A 116 8.39 34.62 -7.23
C PRO A 116 8.00 35.78 -6.29
N ASN A 117 8.92 36.72 -6.12
CA ASN A 117 8.65 38.03 -5.53
C ASN A 117 7.92 38.86 -6.58
#